data_AF-A0A497N820-F1
#
_entry.id   AF-A0A497N820-F1
#
_cell.length_a   1.000
_cell.length_b   1.000
_cell.length_c   1.000
_cell.angle_alpha   90.00
_cell.angle_beta   90.00
_cell.angle_gamma   90.00
#
_symmetry.space_group_name_H-M   'P 1'
#
loop_
_entity.id
_entity.type
_entity.pdbx_description
1 polymer ?
#
loop_
_entity_poly.entity_id
_entity_poly.type
_entity_poly.pdbx_seq_one_letter_code
_entity_poly.pdbx_strand_id
1 'polypeptide(L)'
;MPFTGFLWTLTVSLLAFLFVWIITALAIFMAGRIVAGPEATFPKALALILVGGVIIGLFSYMAPLILGPLGWILAFLLWVWLIKSFFGVGWLGGFLIAILASIIFLVLMVFAALGLALAGFTVPFTPKVPVMPYMHVI
;
A
#
# COMPACT_ATOMS: atom_id res chain seq x y z
N MET A 1 22.35 -20.02 15.37
CA MET A 1 22.23 -18.72 16.07
C MET A 1 21.00 -18.04 15.50
N PRO A 2 19.97 -17.68 16.28
CA PRO A 2 18.86 -16.93 15.72
C PRO A 2 19.42 -15.58 15.27
N PHE A 3 19.20 -15.20 14.02
CA PHE A 3 19.55 -13.87 13.51
C PHE A 3 18.59 -12.82 14.10
N THR A 4 18.38 -12.81 15.42
CA THR A 4 17.55 -11.83 16.12
C THR A 4 18.43 -10.63 16.43
N GLY A 5 18.50 -9.69 15.49
CA GLY A 5 19.28 -8.46 15.62
C GLY A 5 18.80 -7.38 14.66
N PHE A 6 19.27 -6.16 14.87
CA PHE A 6 18.91 -4.96 14.09
C PHE A 6 19.02 -5.18 12.57
N LEU A 7 20.10 -5.83 12.10
CA LEU A 7 20.33 -6.08 10.68
C LEU A 7 19.26 -6.99 10.05
N TRP A 8 18.80 -8.02 10.75
CA TRP A 8 17.74 -8.90 10.26
C TRP A 8 16.41 -8.16 10.13
N THR A 9 16.05 -7.37 11.14
CA THR A 9 14.84 -6.54 11.09
C THR A 9 14.90 -5.56 9.93
N LEU A 10 16.05 -4.91 9.70
CA LEU A 10 16.24 -4.03 8.55
C LEU A 10 16.07 -4.76 7.22
N THR A 11 16.71 -5.93 7.05
CA THR A 11 16.59 -6.71 5.81
C THR A 11 15.15 -7.12 5.54
N VAL A 12 14.44 -7.68 6.53
CA VAL A 12 13.04 -8.07 6.38
C VAL A 12 12.15 -6.86 6.07
N SER A 13 12.38 -5.73 6.75
CA SER A 13 11.62 -4.49 6.53
C SER A 13 11.86 -3.92 5.14
N LEU A 14 13.10 -3.93 4.65
CA LEU A 14 13.43 -3.50 3.30
C LEU A 14 12.76 -4.38 2.25
N LEU A 15 12.79 -5.71 2.42
CA LEU A 15 12.15 -6.63 1.49
C LEU A 15 10.63 -6.43 1.46
N ALA A 16 10.00 -6.26 2.62
CA ALA A 16 8.58 -5.97 2.72
C ALA A 16 8.23 -4.62 2.06
N PHE A 17 9.03 -3.58 2.29
CA PHE A 17 8.86 -2.28 1.65
C PHE A 17 8.97 -2.38 0.12
N LEU A 18 10.03 -3.01 -0.40
CA LEU A 18 10.23 -3.18 -1.85
C LEU A 18 9.09 -3.96 -2.49
N PHE A 19 8.61 -5.01 -1.82
CA PHE A 19 7.49 -5.82 -2.29
C PHE A 19 6.20 -5.00 -2.40
N VAL A 20 5.82 -4.29 -1.33
CA VAL A 20 4.62 -3.44 -1.33
C VAL A 20 4.77 -2.30 -2.34
N TRP A 21 5.95 -1.68 -2.43
CA TRP A 21 6.23 -0.61 -3.37
C TRP A 21 6.01 -1.07 -4.83
N ILE A 22 6.58 -2.20 -5.23
CA ILE A 22 6.46 -2.73 -6.59
C ILE A 22 5.01 -3.10 -6.92
N ILE A 23 4.30 -3.77 -6.00
CA ILE A 23 2.90 -4.17 -6.23
C ILE A 23 1.99 -2.94 -6.36
N THR A 24 2.20 -1.94 -5.50
CA THR A 24 1.41 -0.70 -5.55
C THR A 24 1.71 0.08 -6.83
N ALA A 25 2.97 0.14 -7.25
CA ALA A 25 3.37 0.77 -8.50
C ALA A 25 2.79 0.05 -9.72
N LEU A 26 2.74 -1.29 -9.69
CA LEU A 26 2.11 -2.09 -10.73
C LEU A 26 0.61 -1.81 -10.82
N ALA A 27 -0.08 -1.74 -9.68
CA ALA A 27 -1.51 -1.41 -9.64
C ALA A 27 -1.81 -0.02 -10.24
N ILE A 28 -1.04 0.99 -9.81
CA ILE A 28 -1.14 2.35 -10.37
C ILE A 28 -0.81 2.37 -11.85
N PHE A 29 0.23 1.65 -12.29
CA PHE A 29 0.61 1.60 -13.70
C PHE A 29 -0.52 1.02 -14.55
N MET A 30 -1.12 -0.10 -14.13
CA MET A 30 -2.24 -0.71 -14.85
C MET A 30 -3.46 0.22 -14.90
N ALA A 31 -3.82 0.84 -13.77
CA ALA A 31 -4.90 1.81 -13.72
C ALA A 31 -4.64 3.03 -14.61
N GLY A 32 -3.43 3.58 -14.53
CA GLY A 32 -2.96 4.66 -15.39
C GLY A 32 -3.01 4.28 -16.86
N ARG A 33 -2.64 3.03 -17.22
CA ARG A 33 -2.69 2.56 -18.61
C ARG A 33 -4.11 2.50 -19.15
N ILE A 34 -5.07 2.12 -18.31
CA ILE A 34 -6.48 2.04 -18.68
C ILE A 34 -7.08 3.43 -18.90
N VAL A 35 -6.70 4.42 -18.08
CA VAL A 35 -7.33 5.76 -18.10
C VAL A 35 -6.54 6.78 -18.93
N ALA A 36 -5.21 6.84 -18.77
CA ALA A 36 -4.32 7.80 -19.42
C ALA A 36 -3.63 7.23 -20.69
N GLY A 37 -3.78 5.93 -20.95
CA GLY A 37 -3.23 5.28 -22.14
C GLY A 37 -1.69 5.29 -22.19
N PRO A 38 -1.07 5.65 -23.33
CA PRO A 38 0.36 5.50 -23.56
C PRO A 38 1.25 6.30 -22.58
N GLU A 39 0.75 7.41 -22.06
CA GLU A 39 1.46 8.31 -21.16
C GLU A 39 1.75 7.72 -19.79
N ALA A 40 0.96 6.74 -19.36
CA ALA A 40 1.20 5.99 -18.14
C ALA A 40 2.28 4.93 -18.38
N THR A 41 3.49 5.24 -17.91
CA THR A 41 4.64 4.33 -17.95
C THR A 41 4.96 3.80 -16.56
N PHE A 42 5.52 2.59 -16.50
CA PHE A 42 5.87 1.95 -15.23
C PHE A 42 6.88 2.76 -14.39
N PRO A 43 7.91 3.40 -14.98
CA PRO A 43 8.80 4.28 -14.22
C PRO A 43 8.09 5.49 -13.59
N LYS A 44 7.12 6.10 -14.30
CA LYS A 44 6.30 7.18 -13.73
C LYS A 44 5.49 6.68 -12.53
N ALA A 45 4.94 5.47 -12.60
CA ALA A 45 4.21 4.86 -11.49
C ALA A 45 5.12 4.52 -10.29
N LEU A 46 6.32 3.98 -10.52
CA LEU A 46 7.31 3.73 -9.46
C LEU A 46 7.69 5.01 -8.74
N ALA A 47 8.01 6.07 -9.49
CA ALA A 47 8.34 7.37 -8.94
C ALA A 47 7.15 7.98 -8.18
N LEU A 48 5.94 7.87 -8.71
CA LEU A 48 4.72 8.35 -8.05
C LEU A 48 4.49 7.67 -6.71
N ILE A 49 4.68 6.35 -6.59
CA ILE A 49 4.50 5.68 -5.28
C ILE A 49 5.59 6.06 -4.29
N LEU A 50 6.85 6.22 -4.72
CA LEU A 50 7.90 6.69 -3.81
C LEU A 50 7.63 8.11 -3.32
N VAL A 51 7.45 9.05 -4.25
CA VAL A 51 7.24 10.47 -3.95
C VAL A 51 5.92 10.67 -3.23
N GLY A 52 4.86 10.07 -3.76
CA GLY A 52 3.51 10.17 -3.20
C GLY A 52 3.39 9.47 -1.85
N GLY A 53 4.05 8.34 -1.62
CA GLY A 53 4.07 7.67 -0.31
C GLY A 53 4.66 8.55 0.78
N VAL A 54 5.75 9.26 0.49
CA VAL A 54 6.39 10.20 1.42
C VAL A 54 5.50 11.44 1.63
N ILE A 55 5.03 12.06 0.55
CA ILE A 55 4.21 13.29 0.62
C ILE A 55 2.88 13.01 1.32
N ILE A 56 2.14 11.99 0.90
CA ILE A 56 0.85 11.64 1.51
C ILE A 56 1.04 11.13 2.93
N GLY A 57 2.07 10.34 3.22
CA GLY A 57 2.36 9.90 4.58
C GLY A 57 2.51 11.09 5.53
N LEU A 58 3.30 12.10 5.14
CA LEU A 58 3.47 13.32 5.93
C LEU A 58 2.16 14.12 6.06
N PHE A 59 1.44 14.36 4.95
CA PHE A 59 0.22 15.16 4.96
C PHE A 59 -0.95 14.48 5.68
N SER A 60 -1.07 13.15 5.57
CA SER A 60 -2.08 12.37 6.28
C SER A 60 -1.88 12.38 7.80
N TYR A 61 -0.63 12.55 8.26
CA TYR A 61 -0.34 12.69 9.69
C TYR A 61 -0.51 14.14 10.16
N MET A 62 0.03 15.11 9.42
CA MET A 62 0.06 16.51 9.87
C MET A 62 -1.24 17.28 9.63
N ALA A 63 -1.91 17.07 8.49
CA ALA A 63 -3.10 17.86 8.14
C ALA A 63 -4.26 17.66 9.12
N PRO A 64 -4.56 16.42 9.60
CA PRO A 64 -5.62 16.24 10.59
C PRO A 64 -5.32 16.84 11.96
N LEU A 65 -4.06 17.03 12.33
CA LEU A 65 -3.68 17.67 13.60
C LEU A 65 -4.07 19.15 13.62
N ILE A 66 -4.08 19.81 12.46
CA ILE A 66 -4.36 21.24 12.32
C ILE A 66 -5.84 21.48 11.95
N LEU A 67 -6.37 20.66 11.04
CA LEU A 67 -7.68 20.89 10.40
C LEU A 67 -8.74 19.87 10.80
N GLY A 68 -8.42 18.95 11.72
CA GLY A 68 -9.31 17.88 12.13
C GLY A 68 -9.69 16.95 10.96
N PRO A 69 -10.95 16.48 10.89
CA PRO A 69 -11.38 15.56 9.83
C PRO A 69 -11.17 16.08 8.39
N LEU A 70 -11.15 17.41 8.20
CA LEU A 70 -10.92 18.02 6.89
C LEU A 70 -9.51 17.78 6.35
N GLY A 71 -8.54 17.49 7.23
CA GLY A 71 -7.17 17.13 6.84
C GLY A 71 -7.10 15.88 5.96
N TRP A 72 -7.98 14.90 6.18
CA TRP A 72 -8.06 13.69 5.35
C TRP A 72 -8.55 13.98 3.93
N ILE A 73 -9.48 14.91 3.79
CA ILE A 73 -9.98 15.34 2.48
C ILE A 73 -8.85 16.02 1.70
N LEU A 74 -8.06 16.87 2.35
CA LEU A 74 -6.91 17.52 1.72
C LEU A 74 -5.82 16.51 1.32
N ALA A 75 -5.51 15.53 2.18
CA ALA A 75 -4.58 14.47 1.84
C ALA A 75 -5.08 13.66 0.62
N PHE A 76 -6.37 13.37 0.55
CA PHE A 76 -6.96 12.70 -0.61
C PHE A 76 -6.90 13.56 -1.89
N LEU A 77 -7.22 14.85 -1.81
CA LEU A 77 -7.10 15.77 -2.94
C LEU A 77 -5.66 15.92 -3.42
N LEU A 78 -4.69 15.94 -2.49
CA LEU A 78 -3.27 15.96 -2.81
C LEU A 78 -2.84 14.67 -3.52
N TRP A 79 -3.38 13.52 -3.12
CA TRP A 79 -3.11 12.25 -3.79
C TRP A 79 -3.62 12.24 -5.23
N VAL A 80 -4.86 12.67 -5.45
CA VAL A 80 -5.43 12.82 -6.79
C VAL A 80 -4.63 13.83 -7.62
N TRP A 81 -4.20 14.93 -7.00
CA TRP A 81 -3.37 15.94 -7.66
C TRP A 81 -1.99 15.40 -8.06
N LEU A 82 -1.35 14.55 -7.24
CA LEU A 82 -0.10 13.90 -7.61
C LEU A 82 -0.30 12.97 -8.80
N ILE A 83 -1.31 12.10 -8.76
CA ILE A 83 -1.63 11.18 -9.86
C ILE A 83 -1.85 11.94 -11.16
N LYS A 84 -2.67 13.00 -11.12
CA LYS A 84 -2.99 13.80 -12.32
C LYS A 84 -1.73 14.44 -12.91
N SER A 85 -0.82 14.90 -12.06
CA SER A 85 0.39 15.62 -12.47
C SER A 85 1.43 14.66 -13.07
N PHE A 86 1.53 13.43 -12.54
CA PHE A 86 2.45 12.42 -13.07
C PHE A 86 1.98 11.82 -14.40
N PHE A 87 0.66 11.62 -14.57
CA PHE A 87 0.11 10.99 -15.78
C PHE A 87 -0.47 11.98 -16.81
N GLY A 88 -0.44 13.28 -16.53
CA GLY A 88 -0.91 14.30 -17.46
C GLY A 88 -2.42 14.25 -17.72
N VAL A 89 -3.21 13.82 -16.74
CA VAL A 89 -4.68 13.69 -16.86
C VAL A 89 -5.42 14.82 -16.14
N GLY A 90 -6.70 15.02 -16.49
CA GLY A 90 -7.58 15.90 -15.73
C GLY A 90 -7.91 15.36 -14.34
N TRP A 91 -8.55 16.19 -13.50
CA TRP A 91 -8.95 15.81 -12.14
C TRP A 91 -9.79 14.53 -12.08
N LEU A 92 -10.78 14.40 -12.97
CA LEU A 92 -11.61 13.20 -13.07
C LEU A 92 -10.77 11.97 -13.44
N GLY A 93 -9.82 12.12 -14.37
CA GLY A 93 -8.89 11.05 -14.74
C GLY A 93 -8.02 10.61 -13.55
N GLY A 94 -7.45 11.56 -12.80
CA GLY A 94 -6.66 11.25 -11.60
C GLY A 94 -7.49 10.52 -10.53
N PHE A 95 -8.74 10.92 -10.35
CA PHE A 95 -9.67 10.28 -9.41
C PHE A 95 -10.04 8.87 -9.85
N LEU A 96 -10.34 8.67 -11.14
CA LEU A 96 -10.61 7.33 -11.71
C LEU A 96 -9.41 6.41 -11.58
N ILE A 97 -8.19 6.92 -11.85
CA ILE A 97 -6.95 6.15 -11.66
C ILE A 97 -6.79 5.76 -10.19
N ALA A 98 -7.07 6.67 -9.23
CA ALA A 98 -6.97 6.36 -7.81
C ALA A 98 -7.88 5.20 -7.42
N ILE A 99 -9.16 5.26 -7.81
CA ILE A 99 -10.15 4.19 -7.53
C ILE A 99 -9.73 2.88 -8.20
N LEU A 100 -9.42 2.93 -9.50
CA LEU A 100 -9.07 1.75 -10.27
C LEU A 100 -7.78 1.10 -9.75
N ALA A 101 -6.80 1.90 -9.34
CA ALA A 101 -5.58 1.41 -8.72
C ALA A 101 -5.85 0.72 -7.39
N SER A 102 -6.75 1.24 -6.55
CA SER A 102 -7.15 0.56 -5.30
C SER A 102 -7.77 -0.81 -5.57
N ILE A 103 -8.64 -0.92 -6.58
CA ILE A 103 -9.26 -2.19 -6.96
C ILE A 103 -8.20 -3.18 -7.49
N ILE A 104 -7.35 -2.73 -8.42
CA ILE A 104 -6.29 -3.58 -8.98
C ILE A 104 -5.31 -4.01 -7.90
N PHE A 105 -4.94 -3.12 -6.97
CA PHE A 105 -4.07 -3.44 -5.85
C PHE A 105 -4.65 -4.54 -4.96
N LEU A 106 -5.94 -4.45 -4.60
CA LEU A 106 -6.61 -5.49 -3.82
C LEU A 106 -6.55 -6.84 -4.53
N VAL A 107 -6.83 -6.87 -5.84
CA VAL A 107 -6.74 -8.09 -6.65
C VAL A 107 -5.32 -8.66 -6.67
N LEU A 108 -4.30 -7.82 -6.90
CA LEU A 108 -2.90 -8.23 -6.89
C LEU A 108 -2.47 -8.77 -5.52
N MET A 109 -2.92 -8.16 -4.42
CA MET A 109 -2.63 -8.61 -3.06
C MET A 109 -3.26 -9.98 -2.76
N VAL A 110 -4.49 -10.22 -3.23
CA VAL A 110 -5.14 -11.54 -3.11
C VAL A 110 -4.33 -12.59 -3.85
N PHE A 111 -3.94 -12.32 -5.11
CA PHE A 111 -3.10 -13.26 -5.87
C PHE A 111 -1.73 -13.49 -5.23
N ALA A 112 -1.10 -12.44 -4.70
CA ALA A 112 0.16 -12.54 -3.99
C ALA A 112 0.04 -13.39 -2.71
N ALA A 113 -1.02 -13.18 -1.92
CA ALA A 113 -1.30 -13.96 -0.72
C ALA A 113 -1.57 -15.44 -1.05
N LEU A 114 -2.36 -15.71 -2.09
CA LEU A 114 -2.61 -17.08 -2.57
C LEU A 114 -1.31 -17.74 -3.06
N GLY A 115 -0.48 -17.02 -3.81
CA GLY A 115 0.81 -17.52 -4.28
C GLY A 115 1.74 -17.90 -3.13
N LEU A 116 1.80 -17.08 -2.08
CA LEU A 116 2.57 -17.38 -0.87
C LEU A 116 2.01 -18.60 -0.12
N ALA A 117 0.69 -18.69 0.02
CA ALA A 117 0.04 -19.82 0.66
C ALA A 117 0.33 -21.15 -0.06
N LEU A 118 0.25 -21.15 -1.41
CA LEU A 118 0.59 -22.30 -2.23
C LEU A 118 2.08 -22.67 -2.15
N ALA A 119 2.96 -21.69 -1.94
CA ALA A 119 4.39 -21.91 -1.71
C ALA A 119 4.72 -22.40 -0.29
N GLY A 120 3.70 -22.68 0.56
CA GLY A 120 3.87 -23.16 1.92
C GLY A 120 4.14 -22.06 2.96
N PHE A 121 4.09 -20.78 2.56
CA PHE A 121 4.18 -19.66 3.47
C PHE A 121 2.78 -19.31 3.99
N THR A 122 2.36 -19.97 5.06
CA THR A 122 1.11 -19.65 5.75
C THR A 122 1.35 -18.56 6.79
N VAL A 123 0.66 -17.42 6.68
CA VAL A 123 0.52 -16.49 7.82
C VAL A 123 -0.41 -17.14 8.85
N PRO A 124 0.05 -17.44 10.08
CA PRO A 124 -0.84 -17.96 11.12
C PRO A 124 -1.81 -16.84 11.54
N PHE A 125 -2.97 -16.79 10.88
CA PHE A 125 -4.04 -15.85 11.19
C PHE A 125 -4.88 -16.29 12.40
N THR A 126 -4.62 -17.47 12.95
CA THR A 126 -5.32 -17.95 14.14
C THR A 126 -4.76 -17.24 15.39
N PRO A 127 -5.52 -16.35 16.05
CA PRO A 127 -5.17 -15.94 17.40
C PRO A 127 -5.07 -17.21 18.25
N LYS A 128 -3.93 -17.40 18.92
CA LYS A 128 -3.79 -18.48 19.90
C LYS A 128 -4.77 -18.18 21.02
N VAL A 129 -5.89 -18.91 21.08
CA VAL A 129 -6.82 -18.81 22.20
C VAL A 129 -6.02 -19.20 23.46
N PRO A 130 -5.91 -18.32 24.47
CA PRO A 130 -5.26 -18.67 25.72
C PRO A 130 -6.00 -19.87 26.32
N VAL A 131 -5.33 -21.02 26.40
CA VAL A 131 -5.88 -22.18 27.10
C VAL A 131 -5.83 -21.83 28.58
N MET A 132 -6.96 -21.42 29.16
CA MET A 132 -7.02 -21.19 30.60
C MET A 132 -6.75 -22.51 31.30
N PRO A 133 -5.74 -22.60 32.19
CA PRO A 133 -5.54 -23.79 32.99
C PRO A 133 -6.83 -24.04 33.78
N TYR A 134 -7.41 -25.22 33.61
CA TYR A 134 -8.61 -25.63 34.33
C TYR A 134 -8.43 -25.34 35.82
N MET A 135 -9.22 -24.41 36.34
CA MET A 135 -9.38 -24.23 37.77
C MET A 135 -10.03 -25.52 38.27
N HIS A 136 -9.24 -26.40 38.88
CA HIS A 136 -9.75 -27.51 39.67
C HIS A 136 -10.52 -26.89 40.84
N VAL A 137 -11.84 -26.78 40.66
CA VAL A 137 -12.75 -26.52 41.77
C VAL A 137 -12.82 -27.82 42.55
N ILE A 138 -12.19 -27.79 43.73
CA ILE A 138 -12.26 -28.83 44.76
C ILE A 138 -13.49 -28.56 45.61
#